data_AF-A0A1T0CDB8-F1
#
_entry.id   AF-A0A1T0CDB8-F1
#
_cell.length_a   1.000
_cell.length_b   1.000
_cell.length_c   1.000
_cell.angle_alpha   90.00
_cell.angle_beta   90.00
_cell.angle_gamma   90.00
#
_symmetry.space_group_name_H-M   'P 1'
#
loop_
_entity.id
_entity.type
_entity.pdbx_description
1 polymer ?
#
loop_
_entity_poly.entity_id
_entity_poly.type
_entity_poly.pdbx_seq_one_letter_code
_entity_poly.pdbx_strand_id
1 'polypeptide(L)'
;NADGTTAGVATVGDVITAVNSGFFTVNANGSKAADIKFGDTLNFANGTGTTAVVKDGGVAYNTNVDGSTIVVDDATNSLKVNTSALPKTVVQAGTGPVEVSGTGAADNPYTVSVTTTTVTDAADKATTGAVGTAADADAVLTAENVVNLVKDAGFKLTASENGGAEKDSTVESEVIKPGSTVDMAAGKNLVVKQEANGKITYATADDVTFNNVTTSNLTATGNTTVNNFTVNSGATIDMGNNVITNVANGTNDNDAVNLSQLNATRTVVAAGDNTHVKTSDLAGGGTTYTVHADKAVVSQGDGVTITPEEQTDQTTGTVTTTYNVALSQDTKNKLDRVETVVAGDSGLVTVDDSAVNTSGGKEFKVDITKGAFNGVTTAGKLNADGTTAGVATVGDVITAVNSGFFTVNANGSKAADIKFGDTLNFANGTGTTAVVKDGGVAYNTNVDGSTIVVDDATNSLKVNTSALPKTVVAQGNNTVVSSETVGTTTTYKVDAEKTTVSKAATSPITVTEGIKSATGVTNYEVGLSID
;
A
#
# COMPACT_ATOMS: atom_id res chain seq x y z
N ASN A 1 -162.86 103.56 -88.46
CA ASN A 1 -163.68 104.78 -88.27
C ASN A 1 -164.67 104.89 -89.41
N ALA A 2 -165.89 105.31 -89.11
CA ALA A 2 -166.86 105.80 -90.09
C ALA A 2 -167.37 107.15 -89.55
N ASP A 3 -167.51 108.16 -90.39
CA ASP A 3 -168.20 109.40 -89.98
C ASP A 3 -169.72 109.23 -90.11
N GLY A 4 -170.46 110.04 -89.36
CA GLY A 4 -171.88 109.82 -89.10
C GLY A 4 -172.79 110.85 -89.75
N THR A 5 -173.02 110.75 -91.06
CA THR A 5 -174.25 111.31 -91.67
C THR A 5 -174.87 110.36 -92.71
N THR A 6 -176.17 110.10 -92.55
CA THR A 6 -176.99 109.13 -93.33
C THR A 6 -176.61 107.65 -93.17
N ALA A 7 -177.61 106.79 -93.03
CA ALA A 7 -177.43 105.34 -92.85
C ALA A 7 -177.39 104.61 -94.22
N GLY A 8 -176.20 104.56 -94.83
CA GLY A 8 -175.95 103.75 -96.02
C GLY A 8 -175.64 102.28 -95.68
N VAL A 9 -176.16 101.34 -96.48
CA VAL A 9 -175.86 99.91 -96.32
C VAL A 9 -174.60 99.57 -97.14
N ALA A 10 -173.54 99.11 -96.48
CA ALA A 10 -172.31 98.69 -97.17
C ALA A 10 -172.50 97.36 -97.93
N THR A 11 -171.74 97.17 -99.01
CA THR A 11 -171.80 95.95 -99.83
C THR A 11 -170.86 94.86 -99.31
N VAL A 12 -171.08 93.62 -99.75
CA VAL A 12 -170.22 92.47 -99.41
C VAL A 12 -168.77 92.68 -99.91
N GLY A 13 -168.57 93.42 -101.01
CA GLY A 13 -167.24 93.74 -101.53
C GLY A 13 -166.42 94.65 -100.60
N ASP A 14 -167.09 95.58 -99.91
CA ASP A 14 -166.45 96.49 -98.96
C ASP A 14 -165.91 95.73 -97.74
N VAL A 15 -166.70 94.77 -97.24
CA VAL A 15 -166.32 93.90 -96.11
C VAL A 15 -165.15 92.99 -96.46
N ILE A 16 -165.18 92.34 -97.63
CA ILE A 16 -164.10 91.44 -98.08
C ILE A 16 -162.78 92.22 -98.26
N THR A 17 -162.85 93.41 -98.85
CA THR A 17 -161.67 94.28 -99.04
C THR A 17 -161.07 94.71 -97.70
N ALA A 18 -161.91 95.09 -96.74
CA ALA A 18 -161.45 95.48 -95.40
C ALA A 18 -160.75 94.31 -94.67
N VAL A 19 -161.36 93.12 -94.63
CA VAL A 19 -160.79 91.96 -93.91
C VAL A 19 -159.47 91.50 -94.53
N ASN A 20 -159.39 91.40 -95.86
CA ASN A 20 -158.17 90.95 -96.54
C ASN A 20 -157.01 91.97 -96.51
N SER A 21 -157.28 93.21 -96.08
CA SER A 21 -156.24 94.22 -95.83
C SER A 21 -155.59 94.13 -94.43
N GLY A 22 -156.17 93.33 -93.52
CA GLY A 22 -155.72 93.22 -92.14
C GLY A 22 -154.52 92.30 -91.92
N PHE A 23 -153.68 92.65 -90.94
CA PHE A 23 -152.54 91.86 -90.49
C PHE A 23 -152.26 92.09 -88.99
N PHE A 24 -151.53 91.17 -88.37
CA PHE A 24 -150.97 91.34 -87.03
C PHE A 24 -149.45 91.53 -87.12
N THR A 25 -148.91 92.51 -86.40
CA THR A 25 -147.46 92.73 -86.29
C THR A 25 -146.87 91.83 -85.20
N VAL A 26 -145.83 91.07 -85.51
CA VAL A 26 -145.03 90.31 -84.54
C VAL A 26 -143.78 91.09 -84.18
N ASN A 27 -143.55 91.31 -82.88
CA ASN A 27 -142.33 91.91 -82.34
C ASN A 27 -141.49 90.84 -81.63
N ALA A 28 -140.18 90.85 -81.85
CA ALA A 28 -139.20 90.02 -81.14
C ALA A 28 -138.16 90.92 -80.47
N ASN A 29 -137.86 90.67 -79.18
CA ASN A 29 -136.94 91.48 -78.36
C ASN A 29 -137.15 93.01 -78.50
N GLY A 30 -138.41 93.44 -78.50
CA GLY A 30 -138.80 94.86 -78.61
C GLY A 30 -138.78 95.46 -80.03
N SER A 31 -138.30 94.74 -81.05
CA SER A 31 -138.24 95.20 -82.44
C SER A 31 -139.29 94.51 -83.32
N LYS A 32 -139.83 95.22 -84.32
CA LYS A 32 -140.75 94.63 -85.31
C LYS A 32 -140.02 93.60 -86.16
N ALA A 33 -140.52 92.37 -86.16
CA ALA A 33 -139.95 91.24 -86.91
C ALA A 33 -140.68 91.01 -88.24
N ALA A 34 -142.01 90.96 -88.23
CA ALA A 34 -142.83 90.74 -89.42
C ALA A 34 -144.27 91.27 -89.25
N ASP A 35 -144.97 91.47 -90.38
CA ASP A 35 -146.43 91.56 -90.44
C ASP A 35 -146.98 90.25 -91.02
N ILE A 36 -147.95 89.65 -90.31
CA ILE A 36 -148.52 88.34 -90.62
C ILE A 36 -150.01 88.54 -90.95
N LYS A 37 -150.40 88.18 -92.18
CA LYS A 37 -151.78 88.36 -92.68
C LYS A 37 -152.67 87.20 -92.23
N PHE A 38 -153.97 87.39 -92.33
CA PHE A 38 -154.94 86.31 -92.13
C PHE A 38 -154.69 85.17 -93.13
N GLY A 39 -154.18 84.04 -92.63
CA GLY A 39 -153.81 82.85 -93.41
C GLY A 39 -152.31 82.50 -93.40
N ASP A 40 -151.43 83.41 -92.98
CA ASP A 40 -149.99 83.17 -92.83
C ASP A 40 -149.68 82.34 -91.56
N THR A 41 -148.61 81.52 -91.58
CA THR A 41 -148.17 80.68 -90.45
C THR A 41 -146.96 81.26 -89.70
N LEU A 42 -147.01 81.31 -88.37
CA LEU A 42 -145.90 81.73 -87.50
C LEU A 42 -145.23 80.52 -86.83
N ASN A 43 -143.95 80.30 -87.12
CA ASN A 43 -143.11 79.29 -86.45
C ASN A 43 -142.17 79.93 -85.43
N PHE A 44 -141.99 79.28 -84.28
CA PHE A 44 -141.00 79.64 -83.26
C PHE A 44 -139.84 78.63 -83.31
N ALA A 45 -138.61 79.11 -83.31
CA ALA A 45 -137.41 78.28 -83.44
C ALA A 45 -136.67 78.10 -82.10
N ASN A 46 -135.90 77.01 -82.00
CA ASN A 46 -134.98 76.75 -80.89
C ASN A 46 -133.85 77.79 -80.85
N GLY A 47 -133.39 78.13 -79.64
CA GLY A 47 -132.24 79.00 -79.41
C GLY A 47 -130.95 78.21 -79.16
N THR A 48 -129.82 78.90 -79.12
CA THR A 48 -128.56 78.32 -78.64
C THR A 48 -128.67 78.02 -77.15
N GLY A 49 -128.76 76.73 -76.79
CA GLY A 49 -128.92 76.27 -75.41
C GLY A 49 -130.38 76.18 -74.94
N THR A 50 -131.37 76.54 -75.76
CA THR A 50 -132.80 76.42 -75.41
C THR A 50 -133.65 75.79 -76.50
N THR A 51 -134.67 75.04 -76.10
CA THR A 51 -135.67 74.44 -77.01
C THR A 51 -137.02 75.13 -76.85
N ALA A 52 -137.59 75.56 -77.97
CA ALA A 52 -138.92 76.16 -78.02
C ALA A 52 -139.98 75.05 -77.96
N VAL A 53 -140.91 75.15 -77.02
CA VAL A 53 -141.97 74.16 -76.79
C VAL A 53 -143.33 74.84 -76.69
N VAL A 54 -144.34 74.27 -77.36
CA VAL A 54 -145.73 74.69 -77.19
C VAL A 54 -146.26 74.03 -75.92
N LYS A 55 -146.77 74.82 -74.99
CA LYS A 55 -147.36 74.33 -73.73
C LYS A 55 -148.50 75.24 -73.30
N ASP A 56 -149.61 74.64 -72.88
CA ASP A 56 -150.79 75.32 -72.31
C ASP A 56 -151.35 76.46 -73.18
N GLY A 57 -151.26 76.31 -74.51
CA GLY A 57 -151.71 77.29 -75.51
C GLY A 57 -150.71 78.42 -75.82
N GLY A 58 -149.59 78.49 -75.08
CA GLY A 58 -148.49 79.43 -75.32
C GLY A 58 -147.22 78.75 -75.84
N VAL A 59 -146.15 79.54 -75.99
CA VAL A 59 -144.80 79.08 -76.34
C VAL A 59 -143.85 79.41 -75.18
N ALA A 60 -143.11 78.40 -74.72
CA ALA A 60 -142.09 78.50 -73.69
C ALA A 60 -140.72 78.04 -74.23
N TYR A 61 -139.65 78.32 -73.49
CA TYR A 61 -138.29 77.92 -73.82
C TYR A 61 -137.67 77.14 -72.66
N ASN A 62 -137.34 75.87 -72.90
CA ASN A 62 -136.65 75.01 -71.93
C ASN A 62 -135.12 75.14 -72.11
N THR A 63 -134.36 75.19 -71.02
CA THR A 63 -132.88 75.18 -71.05
C THR A 63 -132.36 73.75 -71.19
N ASN A 64 -131.41 73.54 -72.09
CA ASN A 64 -130.75 72.24 -72.26
C ASN A 64 -129.62 72.09 -71.21
N VAL A 65 -129.54 70.92 -70.57
CA VAL A 65 -128.48 70.57 -69.59
C VAL A 65 -127.76 69.27 -70.00
N ASP A 66 -126.59 69.01 -69.44
CA ASP A 66 -125.80 67.80 -69.76
C ASP A 66 -126.23 66.56 -68.96
N GLY A 67 -126.92 66.74 -67.82
CA GLY A 67 -127.31 65.68 -66.88
C GLY A 67 -126.15 65.09 -66.06
N SER A 68 -124.90 65.38 -66.43
CA SER A 68 -123.70 64.79 -65.85
C SER A 68 -123.06 65.69 -64.80
N THR A 69 -122.96 67.00 -65.08
CA THR A 69 -122.44 68.02 -64.17
C THR A 69 -123.54 68.92 -63.65
N ILE A 70 -124.54 69.23 -64.48
CA ILE A 70 -125.72 70.04 -64.14
C ILE A 70 -126.99 69.28 -64.54
N VAL A 71 -127.90 69.17 -63.60
CA VAL A 71 -129.27 68.66 -63.79
C VAL A 71 -130.28 69.79 -63.61
N VAL A 72 -131.46 69.65 -64.21
CA VAL A 72 -132.64 70.40 -63.74
C VAL A 72 -133.14 69.71 -62.47
N ASP A 73 -133.47 70.50 -61.46
CA ASP A 73 -134.23 70.04 -60.30
C ASP A 73 -135.72 70.13 -60.62
N ASP A 74 -136.34 68.99 -60.97
CA ASP A 74 -137.76 68.90 -61.36
C ASP A 74 -138.74 69.43 -60.28
N ALA A 75 -138.31 69.50 -59.02
CA ALA A 75 -139.16 70.01 -57.92
C ALA A 75 -139.14 71.54 -57.79
N THR A 76 -138.06 72.20 -58.21
CA THR A 76 -137.91 73.68 -58.15
C THR A 76 -137.83 74.34 -59.52
N ASN A 77 -137.78 73.55 -60.60
CA ASN A 77 -137.56 73.96 -61.98
C ASN A 77 -136.31 74.87 -62.15
N SER A 78 -135.24 74.54 -61.41
CA SER A 78 -133.99 75.30 -61.35
C SER A 78 -132.76 74.44 -61.72
N LEU A 79 -131.59 75.05 -61.88
CA LEU A 79 -130.34 74.34 -62.22
C LEU A 79 -129.57 73.93 -60.95
N LYS A 80 -129.14 72.67 -60.88
CA LYS A 80 -128.44 72.09 -59.74
C LYS A 80 -127.21 71.29 -60.17
N VAL A 81 -126.12 71.39 -59.42
CA VAL A 81 -124.90 70.57 -59.62
C VAL A 81 -125.17 69.12 -59.24
N ASN A 82 -124.80 68.18 -60.10
CA ASN A 82 -124.93 66.75 -59.84
C ASN A 82 -123.84 66.25 -58.87
N THR A 83 -124.08 66.35 -57.57
CA THR A 83 -123.14 65.91 -56.53
C THR A 83 -122.86 64.40 -56.52
N SER A 84 -123.66 63.57 -57.21
CA SER A 84 -123.42 62.13 -57.30
C SER A 84 -122.27 61.75 -58.25
N ALA A 85 -121.92 62.66 -59.19
CA ALA A 85 -120.87 62.47 -60.18
C ALA A 85 -119.47 62.97 -59.74
N LEU A 86 -119.34 63.48 -58.50
CA LEU A 86 -118.07 64.00 -57.98
C LEU A 86 -117.10 62.87 -57.61
N PRO A 87 -115.78 63.03 -57.88
CA PRO A 87 -114.78 62.03 -57.53
C PRO A 87 -114.63 61.86 -56.02
N LYS A 88 -114.32 60.64 -55.58
CA LYS A 88 -114.15 60.28 -54.16
C LYS A 88 -112.74 59.75 -53.91
N THR A 89 -112.13 60.19 -52.81
CA THR A 89 -110.88 59.61 -52.30
C THR A 89 -111.20 58.40 -51.44
N VAL A 90 -110.33 57.39 -51.48
CA VAL A 90 -110.37 56.22 -50.58
C VAL A 90 -108.99 56.06 -49.96
N VAL A 91 -108.95 55.80 -48.65
CA VAL A 91 -107.74 55.40 -47.92
C VAL A 91 -108.01 54.01 -47.35
N GLN A 92 -107.04 53.09 -47.46
CA GLN A 92 -107.18 51.70 -47.06
C GLN A 92 -105.90 51.24 -46.34
N ALA A 93 -106.06 50.42 -45.30
CA ALA A 93 -104.96 49.71 -44.65
C ALA A 93 -104.29 48.70 -45.61
N GLY A 94 -102.97 48.54 -45.47
CA GLY A 94 -102.25 47.42 -46.06
C GLY A 94 -102.28 46.19 -45.16
N THR A 95 -101.52 45.15 -45.51
CA THR A 95 -101.25 44.03 -44.60
C THR A 95 -100.24 44.44 -43.53
N GLY A 96 -100.50 44.10 -42.27
CA GLY A 96 -99.62 44.39 -41.12
C GLY A 96 -100.21 45.43 -40.17
N PRO A 97 -99.38 46.16 -39.41
CA PRO A 97 -99.82 46.89 -38.21
C PRO A 97 -100.51 48.24 -38.48
N VAL A 98 -100.85 48.58 -39.73
CA VAL A 98 -101.37 49.90 -40.10
C VAL A 98 -102.89 49.89 -40.10
N GLU A 99 -103.50 50.55 -39.13
CA GLU A 99 -104.94 50.73 -39.04
C GLU A 99 -105.39 52.04 -39.70
N VAL A 100 -106.52 51.99 -40.41
CA VAL A 100 -107.14 53.15 -41.07
C VAL A 100 -108.61 53.21 -40.67
N SER A 101 -109.02 54.32 -40.04
CA SER A 101 -110.41 54.54 -39.63
C SER A 101 -110.93 55.91 -40.08
N GLY A 102 -112.24 56.12 -39.96
CA GLY A 102 -112.94 57.29 -40.49
C GLY A 102 -113.50 57.07 -41.90
N THR A 103 -114.30 58.03 -42.40
CA THR A 103 -115.00 57.94 -43.71
C THR A 103 -114.60 59.03 -44.69
N GLY A 104 -113.66 59.90 -44.32
CA GLY A 104 -113.25 61.05 -45.15
C GLY A 104 -114.27 62.21 -45.15
N ALA A 105 -115.29 62.16 -44.30
CA ALA A 105 -116.21 63.28 -44.07
C ALA A 105 -115.56 64.34 -43.16
N ALA A 106 -116.05 65.58 -43.18
CA ALA A 106 -115.50 66.66 -42.34
C ALA A 106 -115.56 66.32 -40.84
N ASP A 107 -116.65 65.72 -40.38
CA ASP A 107 -116.86 65.31 -38.99
C ASP A 107 -116.29 63.91 -38.67
N ASN A 108 -115.72 63.22 -39.67
CA ASN A 108 -115.15 61.88 -39.54
C ASN A 108 -114.00 61.66 -40.57
N PRO A 109 -112.90 62.45 -40.45
CA PRO A 109 -111.79 62.40 -41.38
C PRO A 109 -111.03 61.06 -41.29
N TYR A 110 -110.25 60.74 -42.32
CA TYR A 110 -109.37 59.56 -42.26
C TYR A 110 -108.28 59.76 -41.20
N THR A 111 -108.18 58.80 -40.28
CA THR A 111 -107.07 58.69 -39.33
C THR A 111 -106.28 57.42 -39.65
N VAL A 112 -104.96 57.52 -39.55
CA VAL A 112 -104.03 56.41 -39.77
C VAL A 112 -103.20 56.23 -38.50
N SER A 113 -103.17 55.00 -37.98
CA SER A 113 -102.45 54.63 -36.75
C SER A 113 -101.64 53.36 -36.98
N VAL A 114 -100.68 53.09 -36.10
CA VAL A 114 -99.88 51.86 -36.12
C VAL A 114 -100.06 51.13 -34.80
N THR A 115 -100.45 49.86 -34.84
CA THR A 115 -100.62 49.01 -33.66
C THR A 115 -99.25 48.71 -33.04
N THR A 116 -99.05 49.17 -31.80
CA THR A 116 -97.83 48.93 -31.02
C THR A 116 -98.03 47.81 -30.01
N THR A 117 -97.02 46.98 -29.81
CA THR A 117 -97.03 45.86 -28.86
C THR A 117 -95.86 45.94 -27.87
N THR A 118 -95.85 45.02 -26.91
CA THR A 118 -94.74 44.81 -25.97
C THR A 118 -94.27 43.36 -26.03
N VAL A 119 -93.01 43.13 -25.66
CA VAL A 119 -92.51 41.78 -25.35
C VAL A 119 -92.73 41.53 -23.87
N THR A 120 -93.27 40.36 -23.53
CA THR A 120 -93.44 39.94 -22.12
C THR A 120 -92.15 39.33 -21.58
N ASP A 121 -92.02 39.29 -20.26
CA ASP A 121 -90.94 38.58 -19.60
C ASP A 121 -91.12 37.06 -19.74
N ALA A 122 -90.03 36.35 -20.05
CA ALA A 122 -90.04 34.90 -19.96
C ALA A 122 -90.20 34.46 -18.49
N ALA A 123 -90.91 33.36 -18.24
CA ALA A 123 -91.16 32.87 -16.87
C ALA A 123 -89.88 32.53 -16.09
N ASP A 124 -88.80 32.26 -16.81
CA ASP A 124 -87.44 31.94 -16.33
C ASP A 124 -86.45 33.11 -16.48
N LYS A 125 -86.87 34.30 -16.94
CA LYS A 125 -86.00 35.49 -17.14
C LYS A 125 -85.06 35.76 -15.96
N ALA A 126 -85.56 35.61 -14.73
CA ALA A 126 -84.81 35.85 -13.50
C ALA A 126 -83.67 34.84 -13.23
N THR A 127 -83.65 33.69 -13.91
CA THR A 127 -82.65 32.63 -13.75
C THR A 127 -81.88 32.30 -15.04
N THR A 128 -82.37 32.71 -16.21
CA THR A 128 -81.72 32.46 -17.51
C THR A 128 -81.30 33.71 -18.27
N GLY A 129 -81.94 34.86 -18.01
CA GLY A 129 -81.84 36.06 -18.86
C GLY A 129 -82.67 35.99 -20.14
N ALA A 130 -83.54 34.99 -20.29
CA ALA A 130 -84.42 34.87 -21.44
C ALA A 130 -85.46 36.01 -21.51
N VAL A 131 -85.83 36.39 -22.73
CA VAL A 131 -86.94 37.31 -23.03
C VAL A 131 -88.10 36.52 -23.62
N GLY A 132 -89.34 36.96 -23.38
CA GLY A 132 -90.53 36.27 -23.88
C GLY A 132 -90.84 36.58 -25.34
N THR A 133 -92.07 36.30 -25.74
CA THR A 133 -92.60 36.65 -27.08
C THR A 133 -93.25 38.03 -27.06
N ALA A 134 -93.42 38.64 -28.24
CA ALA A 134 -94.33 39.76 -28.39
C ALA A 134 -95.77 39.32 -28.05
N ALA A 135 -96.57 40.20 -27.44
CA ALA A 135 -97.97 39.94 -27.11
C ALA A 135 -98.88 39.90 -28.35
N ASP A 136 -98.40 40.49 -29.45
CA ASP A 136 -98.94 40.45 -30.81
C ASP A 136 -97.72 40.39 -31.74
N ALA A 137 -97.72 39.47 -32.71
CA ALA A 137 -96.59 39.22 -33.60
C ALA A 137 -96.60 40.09 -34.88
N ASP A 138 -97.75 40.65 -35.25
CA ASP A 138 -97.91 41.48 -36.45
C ASP A 138 -97.78 42.99 -36.12
N ALA A 139 -97.82 43.35 -34.83
CA ALA A 139 -97.65 44.69 -34.29
C ALA A 139 -96.18 45.15 -34.12
N VAL A 140 -95.94 46.46 -34.02
CA VAL A 140 -94.57 47.03 -33.91
C VAL A 140 -94.14 47.26 -32.46
N LEU A 141 -92.84 47.10 -32.18
CA LEU A 141 -92.24 47.57 -30.93
C LEU A 141 -91.86 49.05 -31.03
N THR A 142 -92.08 49.82 -29.97
CA THR A 142 -91.51 51.18 -29.88
C THR A 142 -90.00 51.13 -29.60
N ALA A 143 -89.28 52.23 -29.86
CA ALA A 143 -87.87 52.35 -29.53
C ALA A 143 -87.58 52.12 -28.03
N GLU A 144 -88.51 52.52 -27.13
CA GLU A 144 -88.40 52.24 -25.70
C GLU A 144 -88.54 50.74 -25.40
N ASN A 145 -89.48 50.04 -26.06
CA ASN A 145 -89.62 48.59 -25.87
C ASN A 145 -88.35 47.86 -26.32
N VAL A 146 -87.74 48.25 -27.45
CA VAL A 146 -86.48 47.66 -27.92
C VAL A 146 -85.33 47.92 -26.96
N VAL A 147 -85.20 49.16 -26.44
CA VAL A 147 -84.16 49.52 -25.46
C VAL A 147 -84.32 48.75 -24.16
N ASN A 148 -85.55 48.59 -23.67
CA ASN A 148 -85.80 47.85 -22.44
C ASN A 148 -85.62 46.34 -22.63
N LEU A 149 -86.07 45.77 -23.75
CA LEU A 149 -85.83 44.38 -24.15
C LEU A 149 -84.33 44.02 -24.15
N VAL A 150 -83.49 44.90 -24.74
CA VAL A 150 -82.03 44.70 -24.78
C VAL A 150 -81.39 44.82 -23.39
N LYS A 151 -81.86 45.72 -22.52
CA LYS A 151 -81.38 45.82 -21.13
C LYS A 151 -81.79 44.63 -20.26
N ASP A 152 -82.90 43.97 -20.59
CA ASP A 152 -83.48 42.92 -19.76
C ASP A 152 -83.16 41.49 -20.21
N ALA A 153 -82.73 41.32 -21.46
CA ALA A 153 -82.04 40.11 -21.91
C ALA A 153 -80.73 39.89 -21.13
N GLY A 154 -80.25 38.65 -21.13
CA GLY A 154 -78.96 38.27 -20.53
C GLY A 154 -78.62 36.81 -20.77
N PHE A 155 -77.65 36.29 -20.00
CA PHE A 155 -77.35 34.86 -19.94
C PHE A 155 -77.06 34.42 -18.51
N LYS A 156 -77.32 33.15 -18.20
CA LYS A 156 -76.97 32.54 -16.91
C LYS A 156 -75.47 32.26 -16.81
N LEU A 157 -74.84 32.73 -15.74
CA LEU A 157 -73.51 32.31 -15.29
C LEU A 157 -73.65 31.39 -14.06
N THR A 158 -72.91 30.29 -14.03
CA THR A 158 -72.85 29.32 -12.93
C THR A 158 -71.40 28.88 -12.70
N ALA A 159 -70.99 28.79 -11.43
CA ALA A 159 -69.88 27.93 -11.04
C ALA A 159 -70.37 26.47 -10.87
N SER A 160 -69.44 25.52 -10.77
CA SER A 160 -69.71 24.16 -10.29
C SER A 160 -68.42 23.41 -9.94
N GLU A 161 -68.53 22.42 -9.06
CA GLU A 161 -67.41 21.55 -8.69
C GLU A 161 -67.12 20.50 -9.77
N ASN A 162 -65.88 20.47 -10.26
CA ASN A 162 -65.38 19.44 -11.18
C ASN A 162 -63.95 19.02 -10.80
N GLY A 163 -63.81 18.28 -9.69
CA GLY A 163 -62.52 17.86 -9.12
C GLY A 163 -61.76 18.95 -8.34
N GLY A 164 -62.17 20.22 -8.47
CA GLY A 164 -61.90 21.27 -7.49
C GLY A 164 -62.97 21.31 -6.39
N ALA A 165 -63.03 22.42 -5.66
CA ALA A 165 -64.08 22.70 -4.67
C ALA A 165 -64.58 24.14 -4.81
N GLU A 166 -65.88 24.38 -4.61
CA GLU A 166 -66.41 25.72 -4.42
C GLU A 166 -66.24 26.14 -2.95
N LYS A 167 -65.65 27.32 -2.74
CA LYS A 167 -65.36 27.83 -1.40
C LYS A 167 -66.13 29.10 -1.12
N ASP A 168 -66.93 29.07 -0.04
CA ASP A 168 -67.70 30.20 0.50
C ASP A 168 -68.67 30.85 -0.51
N SER A 169 -69.10 30.11 -1.53
CA SER A 169 -70.09 30.54 -2.51
C SER A 169 -71.45 30.79 -1.85
N THR A 170 -72.12 31.89 -2.20
CA THR A 170 -73.42 32.30 -1.62
C THR A 170 -74.51 32.51 -2.68
N VAL A 171 -74.19 32.23 -3.95
CA VAL A 171 -75.06 32.48 -5.11
C VAL A 171 -74.91 31.34 -6.11
N GLU A 172 -75.95 30.51 -6.26
CA GLU A 172 -76.00 29.37 -7.20
C GLU A 172 -75.79 29.80 -8.67
N SER A 173 -76.23 31.01 -9.03
CA SER A 173 -76.11 31.55 -10.38
C SER A 173 -76.48 33.03 -10.47
N GLU A 174 -75.89 33.74 -11.43
CA GLU A 174 -76.24 35.14 -11.74
C GLU A 174 -76.68 35.29 -13.21
N VAL A 175 -77.59 36.23 -13.50
CA VAL A 175 -77.99 36.60 -14.86
C VAL A 175 -77.20 37.83 -15.30
N ILE A 176 -76.27 37.62 -16.23
CA ILE A 176 -75.39 38.66 -16.77
C ILE A 176 -76.12 39.39 -17.91
N LYS A 177 -76.45 40.66 -17.69
CA LYS A 177 -77.16 41.53 -18.64
C LYS A 177 -76.18 42.34 -19.52
N PRO A 178 -76.58 42.84 -20.70
CA PRO A 178 -75.77 43.76 -21.49
C PRO A 178 -75.34 45.00 -20.69
N GLY A 179 -74.02 45.20 -20.57
CA GLY A 179 -73.41 46.25 -19.75
C GLY A 179 -72.92 45.78 -18.38
N SER A 180 -73.29 44.58 -17.92
CA SER A 180 -72.66 43.95 -16.75
C SER A 180 -71.18 43.65 -17.01
N THR A 181 -70.37 43.69 -15.95
CA THR A 181 -68.97 43.23 -15.95
C THR A 181 -68.90 41.88 -15.26
N VAL A 182 -68.14 40.94 -15.82
CA VAL A 182 -67.80 39.66 -15.16
C VAL A 182 -66.32 39.73 -14.79
N ASP A 183 -66.01 39.62 -13.50
CA ASP A 183 -64.63 39.60 -13.00
C ASP A 183 -64.12 38.16 -12.89
N MET A 184 -63.01 37.87 -13.58
CA MET A 184 -62.39 36.54 -13.62
C MET A 184 -61.14 36.54 -12.72
N ALA A 185 -61.34 36.80 -11.44
CA ALA A 185 -60.27 37.00 -10.46
C ALA A 185 -59.34 35.77 -10.32
N ALA A 186 -58.03 36.01 -10.28
CA ALA A 186 -57.02 34.97 -10.17
C ALA A 186 -56.78 34.54 -8.70
N GLY A 187 -56.94 33.24 -8.41
CA GLY A 187 -56.57 32.65 -7.13
C GLY A 187 -55.05 32.52 -6.93
N LYS A 188 -54.58 32.36 -5.69
CA LYS A 188 -53.16 32.46 -5.26
C LYS A 188 -52.11 31.80 -6.16
N ASN A 189 -52.40 30.62 -6.73
CA ASN A 189 -51.47 29.84 -7.56
C ASN A 189 -51.88 29.79 -9.05
N LEU A 190 -52.84 30.63 -9.46
CA LEU A 190 -53.39 30.71 -10.82
C LEU A 190 -53.03 32.06 -11.46
N VAL A 191 -52.88 32.05 -12.78
CA VAL A 191 -52.74 33.25 -13.62
C VAL A 191 -53.90 33.27 -14.60
N VAL A 192 -54.62 34.39 -14.65
CA VAL A 192 -55.71 34.64 -15.62
C VAL A 192 -55.24 35.72 -16.59
N LYS A 193 -55.22 35.38 -17.88
CA LYS A 193 -54.87 36.31 -18.95
C LYS A 193 -56.07 36.54 -19.86
N GLN A 194 -56.50 37.80 -19.98
CA GLN A 194 -57.41 38.22 -21.03
C GLN A 194 -56.63 38.58 -22.30
N GLU A 195 -57.17 38.21 -23.46
CA GLU A 195 -56.63 38.49 -24.78
C GLU A 195 -57.74 39.06 -25.70
N ALA A 196 -57.38 39.44 -26.92
CA ALA A 196 -58.34 39.95 -27.90
C ALA A 196 -59.47 38.95 -28.22
N ASN A 197 -60.59 39.46 -28.74
CA ASN A 197 -61.76 38.68 -29.16
C ASN A 197 -62.41 37.85 -28.05
N GLY A 198 -62.30 38.29 -26.79
CA GLY A 198 -62.94 37.63 -25.63
C GLY A 198 -62.23 36.36 -25.14
N LYS A 199 -61.04 36.04 -25.66
CA LYS A 199 -60.27 34.88 -25.21
C LYS A 199 -59.72 35.11 -23.80
N ILE A 200 -60.07 34.22 -22.87
CA ILE A 200 -59.43 34.10 -21.56
C ILE A 200 -58.48 32.89 -21.60
N THR A 201 -57.41 32.89 -20.81
CA THR A 201 -56.49 31.76 -20.67
C THR A 201 -56.00 31.65 -19.23
N TYR A 202 -56.06 30.42 -18.72
CA TYR A 202 -55.65 30.06 -17.37
C TYR A 202 -54.31 29.33 -17.41
N ALA A 203 -53.44 29.65 -16.47
CA ALA A 203 -52.20 28.92 -16.22
C ALA A 203 -51.98 28.79 -14.70
N THR A 204 -51.04 27.94 -14.28
CA THR A 204 -50.42 28.06 -12.96
C THR A 204 -49.50 29.29 -12.94
N ALA A 205 -49.27 29.87 -11.77
CA ALA A 205 -48.12 30.74 -11.58
C ALA A 205 -46.80 29.96 -11.72
N ASP A 206 -45.68 30.65 -12.02
CA ASP A 206 -44.36 30.04 -12.00
C ASP A 206 -43.93 29.70 -10.56
N ASP A 207 -44.08 30.68 -9.65
CA ASP A 207 -43.93 30.50 -8.20
C ASP A 207 -45.30 30.15 -7.56
N VAL A 208 -45.45 28.92 -7.09
CA VAL A 208 -46.68 28.43 -6.42
C VAL A 208 -46.43 28.10 -4.95
N THR A 209 -47.39 28.43 -4.08
CA THR A 209 -47.31 28.12 -2.64
C THR A 209 -48.51 27.30 -2.18
N PHE A 210 -48.24 26.08 -1.72
CA PHE A 210 -49.24 25.19 -1.11
C PHE A 210 -48.98 25.03 0.39
N ASN A 211 -50.05 24.82 1.17
CA ASN A 211 -49.92 24.50 2.60
C ASN A 211 -49.58 23.02 2.83
N ASN A 212 -50.08 22.15 1.94
CA ASN A 212 -49.81 20.71 1.89
C ASN A 212 -49.76 20.27 0.43
N VAL A 213 -48.91 19.29 0.09
CA VAL A 213 -48.88 18.63 -1.22
C VAL A 213 -48.84 17.12 -1.01
N THR A 214 -49.87 16.42 -1.46
CA THR A 214 -49.91 14.95 -1.48
C THR A 214 -49.63 14.47 -2.88
N THR A 215 -48.57 13.69 -3.07
CA THR A 215 -48.24 13.05 -4.35
C THR A 215 -47.77 11.61 -4.12
N SER A 216 -48.03 10.72 -5.08
CA SER A 216 -47.52 9.35 -5.06
C SER A 216 -46.01 9.27 -5.33
N ASN A 217 -45.47 10.24 -6.07
CA ASN A 217 -44.03 10.35 -6.40
C ASN A 217 -43.64 11.84 -6.45
N LEU A 218 -42.47 12.18 -5.91
CA LEU A 218 -41.89 13.52 -6.05
C LEU A 218 -40.56 13.42 -6.80
N THR A 219 -40.51 13.99 -7.99
CA THR A 219 -39.27 14.17 -8.76
C THR A 219 -38.99 15.66 -8.87
N ALA A 220 -38.05 16.16 -8.08
CA ALA A 220 -37.53 17.52 -8.21
C ALA A 220 -36.24 17.48 -9.03
N THR A 221 -36.03 18.48 -9.89
CA THR A 221 -34.82 18.60 -10.72
C THR A 221 -34.07 19.88 -10.37
N GLY A 222 -32.74 19.82 -10.41
CA GLY A 222 -31.89 20.91 -9.92
C GLY A 222 -31.82 21.00 -8.38
N ASN A 223 -31.37 22.14 -7.88
CA ASN A 223 -31.10 22.34 -6.45
C ASN A 223 -32.41 22.42 -5.65
N THR A 224 -32.70 21.40 -4.85
CA THR A 224 -33.88 21.36 -3.98
C THR A 224 -33.46 21.61 -2.53
N THR A 225 -34.20 22.46 -1.81
CA THR A 225 -34.03 22.67 -0.36
C THR A 225 -35.31 22.23 0.35
N VAL A 226 -35.18 21.32 1.32
CA VAL A 226 -36.31 20.83 2.13
C VAL A 226 -36.05 21.19 3.59
N ASN A 227 -36.81 22.16 4.11
CA ASN A 227 -36.81 22.45 5.54
C ASN A 227 -37.56 21.34 6.28
N ASN A 228 -36.98 20.82 7.37
CA ASN A 228 -37.58 19.79 8.23
C ASN A 228 -37.96 18.47 7.52
N PHE A 229 -37.07 17.96 6.66
CA PHE A 229 -37.24 16.65 6.03
C PHE A 229 -37.33 15.53 7.08
N THR A 230 -38.39 14.72 7.00
CA THR A 230 -38.62 13.54 7.86
C THR A 230 -38.81 12.31 6.97
N VAL A 231 -38.15 11.21 7.31
CA VAL A 231 -38.28 9.92 6.62
C VAL A 231 -39.06 8.96 7.52
N ASN A 232 -40.03 8.25 6.96
CA ASN A 232 -40.85 7.29 7.70
C ASN A 232 -40.02 6.07 8.12
N SER A 233 -40.32 5.52 9.31
CA SER A 233 -39.64 4.33 9.82
C SER A 233 -39.76 3.15 8.85
N GLY A 234 -38.65 2.46 8.61
CA GLY A 234 -38.56 1.34 7.66
C GLY A 234 -38.41 1.73 6.18
N ALA A 235 -38.43 3.02 5.83
CA ALA A 235 -38.11 3.47 4.48
C ALA A 235 -36.59 3.56 4.23
N THR A 236 -36.16 3.28 3.00
CA THR A 236 -34.75 3.37 2.59
C THR A 236 -34.39 4.79 2.15
N ILE A 237 -33.22 5.26 2.57
CA ILE A 237 -32.57 6.46 2.01
C ILE A 237 -31.42 5.99 1.12
N ASP A 238 -31.56 6.14 -0.19
CA ASP A 238 -30.46 5.94 -1.15
C ASP A 238 -29.90 7.30 -1.58
N MET A 239 -28.59 7.46 -1.45
CA MET A 239 -27.86 8.68 -1.85
C MET A 239 -27.34 8.63 -3.29
N GLY A 240 -27.58 7.54 -4.04
CA GLY A 240 -27.17 7.42 -5.44
C GLY A 240 -25.65 7.47 -5.66
N ASN A 241 -24.89 6.93 -4.70
CA ASN A 241 -23.41 7.01 -4.60
C ASN A 241 -22.83 8.41 -4.30
N ASN A 242 -23.64 9.38 -3.88
CA ASN A 242 -23.16 10.71 -3.48
C ASN A 242 -22.64 10.73 -2.02
N VAL A 243 -21.67 11.62 -1.75
CA VAL A 243 -21.12 11.85 -0.40
C VAL A 243 -22.03 12.79 0.39
N ILE A 244 -22.46 12.35 1.58
CA ILE A 244 -23.14 13.22 2.55
C ILE A 244 -22.09 14.13 3.21
N THR A 245 -22.26 15.44 3.09
CA THR A 245 -21.37 16.45 3.71
C THR A 245 -22.06 17.14 4.89
N ASN A 246 -21.31 17.91 5.68
CA ASN A 246 -21.81 18.66 6.85
C ASN A 246 -22.48 17.79 7.95
N VAL A 247 -22.19 16.49 7.98
CA VAL A 247 -22.59 15.58 9.07
C VAL A 247 -21.81 15.95 10.34
N ALA A 248 -22.49 16.41 11.38
CA ALA A 248 -21.90 16.67 12.69
C ALA A 248 -21.38 15.37 13.34
N ASN A 249 -20.64 15.47 14.45
CA ASN A 249 -20.20 14.28 15.17
C ASN A 249 -21.43 13.64 15.86
N GLY A 250 -21.72 12.38 15.54
CA GLY A 250 -22.74 11.61 16.25
C GLY A 250 -22.40 11.40 17.72
N THR A 251 -23.41 11.46 18.58
CA THR A 251 -23.29 11.38 20.06
C THR A 251 -24.18 10.30 20.69
N ASN A 252 -25.21 9.85 19.97
CA ASN A 252 -26.14 8.79 20.35
C ASN A 252 -25.93 7.57 19.44
N ASP A 253 -26.31 6.37 19.90
CA ASP A 253 -26.11 5.09 19.20
C ASP A 253 -26.67 5.02 17.77
N ASN A 254 -27.67 5.86 17.44
CA ASN A 254 -28.32 5.91 16.13
C ASN A 254 -27.91 7.13 15.28
N ASP A 255 -26.97 7.96 15.75
CA ASP A 255 -26.48 9.11 14.98
C ASP A 255 -25.51 8.64 13.88
N ALA A 256 -25.51 9.33 12.73
CA ALA A 256 -24.56 9.05 11.66
C ALA A 256 -23.12 9.44 12.08
N VAL A 257 -22.17 8.52 11.94
CA VAL A 257 -20.75 8.79 12.21
C VAL A 257 -20.08 9.47 11.02
N ASN A 258 -19.25 10.50 11.28
CA ASN A 258 -18.49 11.19 10.24
C ASN A 258 -17.01 10.76 10.18
N LEU A 259 -16.31 11.18 9.12
CA LEU A 259 -14.90 10.84 8.89
C LEU A 259 -13.94 11.39 9.98
N SER A 260 -14.32 12.43 10.72
CA SER A 260 -13.48 12.93 11.83
C SER A 260 -13.53 11.97 13.02
N GLN A 261 -14.70 11.40 13.33
CA GLN A 261 -14.86 10.38 14.37
C GLN A 261 -14.10 9.10 14.01
N LEU A 262 -14.20 8.66 12.75
CA LEU A 262 -13.47 7.48 12.26
C LEU A 262 -11.94 7.67 12.26
N ASN A 263 -11.44 8.90 12.11
CA ASN A 263 -10.01 9.19 12.27
C ASN A 263 -9.59 9.32 13.75
N ALA A 264 -10.49 9.74 14.63
CA ALA A 264 -10.22 9.90 16.06
C ALA A 264 -10.10 8.55 16.81
N THR A 265 -10.68 7.46 16.29
CA THR A 265 -10.61 6.11 16.90
C THR A 265 -9.31 5.34 16.57
N ARG A 266 -8.31 5.98 15.96
CA ARG A 266 -7.06 5.33 15.54
C ARG A 266 -6.10 5.09 16.72
N THR A 267 -6.09 3.85 17.24
CA THR A 267 -5.09 3.38 18.20
C THR A 267 -3.67 3.40 17.62
N VAL A 268 -2.70 3.86 18.41
CA VAL A 268 -1.26 3.78 18.12
C VAL A 268 -0.61 2.83 19.13
N VAL A 269 0.16 1.86 18.66
CA VAL A 269 0.98 0.96 19.49
C VAL A 269 2.45 1.20 19.15
N ALA A 270 3.19 1.79 20.08
CA ALA A 270 4.63 1.98 19.98
C ALA A 270 5.38 0.80 20.62
N ALA A 271 6.57 0.49 20.09
CA ALA A 271 7.52 -0.37 20.80
C ALA A 271 8.16 0.43 21.96
N GLY A 272 8.30 -0.22 23.11
CA GLY A 272 9.22 0.22 24.17
C GLY A 272 10.58 -0.47 24.05
N ASP A 273 11.51 -0.14 24.94
CA ASP A 273 12.82 -0.79 25.00
C ASP A 273 12.70 -2.31 25.11
N ASN A 274 13.60 -3.04 24.44
CA ASN A 274 13.60 -4.51 24.34
C ASN A 274 12.28 -5.15 23.83
N THR A 275 11.49 -4.42 23.05
CA THR A 275 10.29 -4.95 22.39
C THR A 275 10.22 -4.65 20.90
N HIS A 276 9.51 -5.50 20.17
CA HIS A 276 9.26 -5.39 18.73
C HIS A 276 7.76 -5.50 18.46
N VAL A 277 7.16 -4.47 17.86
CA VAL A 277 5.74 -4.49 17.44
C VAL A 277 5.66 -4.96 15.99
N LYS A 278 5.05 -6.13 15.77
CA LYS A 278 4.72 -6.65 14.44
C LYS A 278 3.27 -6.32 14.10
N THR A 279 3.04 -5.71 12.93
CA THR A 279 1.70 -5.44 12.40
C THR A 279 1.28 -6.46 11.34
N SER A 280 -0.02 -6.69 11.22
CA SER A 280 -0.63 -7.39 10.07
C SER A 280 -2.09 -6.99 9.89
N ASP A 281 -2.54 -6.83 8.66
CA ASP A 281 -3.92 -6.46 8.35
C ASP A 281 -4.91 -7.58 8.66
N LEU A 282 -6.10 -7.22 9.13
CA LEU A 282 -7.23 -8.13 9.32
C LEU A 282 -8.06 -8.26 8.04
N ALA A 283 -8.47 -9.48 7.70
CA ALA A 283 -9.50 -9.72 6.71
C ALA A 283 -10.83 -9.11 7.20
N GLY A 284 -11.37 -8.15 6.45
CA GLY A 284 -12.51 -7.31 6.87
C GLY A 284 -12.12 -5.87 7.26
N GLY A 285 -10.83 -5.57 7.40
CA GLY A 285 -10.32 -4.24 7.75
C GLY A 285 -9.89 -4.12 9.21
N GLY A 286 -8.91 -3.25 9.46
CA GLY A 286 -8.24 -3.12 10.76
C GLY A 286 -6.84 -3.77 10.77
N THR A 287 -6.09 -3.54 11.84
CA THR A 287 -4.69 -3.96 11.96
C THR A 287 -4.46 -4.65 13.31
N THR A 288 -3.95 -5.88 13.28
CA THR A 288 -3.45 -6.56 14.47
C THR A 288 -2.07 -6.00 14.83
N TYR A 289 -1.87 -5.66 16.10
CA TYR A 289 -0.57 -5.31 16.68
C TYR A 289 -0.13 -6.43 17.63
N THR A 290 0.94 -7.14 17.28
CA THR A 290 1.55 -8.18 18.12
C THR A 290 2.82 -7.64 18.73
N VAL A 291 2.87 -7.52 20.06
CA VAL A 291 4.08 -7.12 20.79
C VAL A 291 4.89 -8.36 21.12
N HIS A 292 6.17 -8.37 20.73
CA HIS A 292 7.16 -9.35 21.10
C HIS A 292 8.18 -8.72 22.06
N ALA A 293 8.65 -9.47 23.06
CA ALA A 293 9.78 -9.09 23.90
C ALA A 293 11.05 -9.80 23.43
N ASP A 294 12.21 -9.16 23.59
CA ASP A 294 13.50 -9.70 23.16
C ASP A 294 14.00 -10.81 24.09
N LYS A 295 14.56 -11.86 23.48
CA LYS A 295 15.06 -13.03 24.20
C LYS A 295 16.58 -13.00 24.35
N ALA A 296 17.05 -12.76 25.57
CA ALA A 296 18.42 -13.12 25.98
C ALA A 296 18.58 -14.64 26.13
N VAL A 297 19.80 -15.14 25.92
CA VAL A 297 20.19 -16.54 26.20
C VAL A 297 21.55 -16.53 26.87
N VAL A 298 21.65 -17.19 28.02
CA VAL A 298 22.88 -17.33 28.81
C VAL A 298 23.15 -18.81 29.04
N SER A 299 24.39 -19.24 28.84
CA SER A 299 24.83 -20.63 28.98
C SER A 299 26.10 -20.72 29.84
N GLN A 300 26.13 -21.65 30.79
CA GLN A 300 27.33 -21.89 31.61
C GLN A 300 28.40 -22.66 30.83
N GLY A 301 29.67 -22.32 31.08
CA GLY A 301 30.84 -23.08 30.62
C GLY A 301 31.49 -23.87 31.76
N ASP A 302 32.45 -24.71 31.42
CA ASP A 302 33.16 -25.56 32.40
C ASP A 302 33.82 -24.74 33.52
N GLY A 303 33.71 -25.24 34.76
CA GLY A 303 34.30 -24.59 35.93
C GLY A 303 33.52 -23.37 36.46
N VAL A 304 32.40 -22.99 35.83
CA VAL A 304 31.54 -21.86 36.18
C VAL A 304 30.12 -22.35 36.50
N THR A 305 29.45 -21.68 37.43
CA THR A 305 28.02 -21.87 37.75
C THR A 305 27.25 -20.59 37.48
N ILE A 306 26.08 -20.70 36.87
CA ILE A 306 25.17 -19.57 36.62
C ILE A 306 23.84 -19.83 37.33
N THR A 307 23.32 -18.83 38.05
CA THR A 307 22.07 -18.91 38.79
C THR A 307 21.16 -17.74 38.38
N PRO A 308 20.01 -17.98 37.74
CA PRO A 308 19.04 -16.94 37.44
C PRO A 308 18.28 -16.51 38.70
N GLU A 309 17.94 -15.23 38.78
CA GLU A 309 17.16 -14.61 39.84
C GLU A 309 16.16 -13.64 39.20
N GLU A 310 14.87 -13.86 39.40
CA GLU A 310 13.80 -13.03 38.82
C GLU A 310 13.24 -12.08 39.87
N GLN A 311 13.15 -10.80 39.52
CA GLN A 311 12.52 -9.77 40.35
C GLN A 311 11.48 -9.00 39.52
N THR A 312 10.30 -8.77 40.10
CA THR A 312 9.22 -7.98 39.48
C THR A 312 9.08 -6.65 40.19
N ASP A 313 9.24 -5.55 39.45
CA ASP A 313 8.87 -4.22 39.95
C ASP A 313 7.34 -4.15 40.06
N GLN A 314 6.84 -4.02 41.29
CA GLN A 314 5.39 -4.02 41.57
C GLN A 314 4.69 -2.70 41.24
N THR A 315 5.44 -1.66 40.81
CA THR A 315 4.91 -0.35 40.38
C THR A 315 4.65 -0.33 38.88
N THR A 316 5.54 -0.95 38.11
CA THR A 316 5.52 -0.96 36.63
C THR A 316 5.07 -2.29 36.03
N GLY A 317 5.15 -3.38 36.80
CA GLY A 317 4.96 -4.75 36.31
C GLY A 317 6.17 -5.34 35.58
N THR A 318 7.29 -4.61 35.51
CA THR A 318 8.50 -5.06 34.78
C THR A 318 9.17 -6.23 35.51
N VAL A 319 9.31 -7.37 34.82
CA VAL A 319 10.07 -8.53 35.28
C VAL A 319 11.51 -8.44 34.77
N THR A 320 12.48 -8.57 35.66
CA THR A 320 13.92 -8.56 35.35
C THR A 320 14.55 -9.88 35.81
N THR A 321 15.15 -10.62 34.87
CA THR A 321 15.93 -11.84 35.16
C THR A 321 17.42 -11.50 35.23
N THR A 322 17.99 -11.51 36.44
CA THR A 322 19.43 -11.33 36.68
C THR A 322 20.13 -12.69 36.61
N TYR A 323 21.30 -12.76 35.97
CA TYR A 323 22.11 -13.99 35.91
C TYR A 323 23.36 -13.84 36.78
N ASN A 324 23.33 -14.41 37.98
CA ASN A 324 24.47 -14.43 38.89
C ASN A 324 25.51 -15.46 38.41
N VAL A 325 26.79 -15.08 38.29
CA VAL A 325 27.88 -15.92 37.75
C VAL A 325 28.99 -16.10 38.78
N ALA A 326 29.41 -17.34 39.03
CA ALA A 326 30.45 -17.67 40.02
C ALA A 326 31.33 -18.87 39.59
N LEU A 327 32.50 -19.03 40.20
CA LEU A 327 33.31 -20.25 40.05
C LEU A 327 32.63 -21.44 40.72
N SER A 328 32.66 -22.60 40.06
CA SER A 328 32.16 -23.86 40.61
C SER A 328 33.00 -24.32 41.81
N GLN A 329 32.42 -25.21 42.63
CA GLN A 329 33.12 -25.69 43.82
C GLN A 329 34.36 -26.53 43.47
N ASP A 330 34.32 -27.31 42.38
CA ASP A 330 35.48 -28.08 41.92
C ASP A 330 36.65 -27.21 41.47
N THR A 331 36.36 -26.04 40.88
CA THR A 331 37.40 -25.07 40.51
C THR A 331 38.09 -24.50 41.76
N LYS A 332 37.33 -24.20 42.82
CA LYS A 332 37.86 -23.74 44.12
C LYS A 332 38.69 -24.84 44.78
N ASN A 333 38.13 -26.04 44.92
CA ASN A 333 38.78 -27.20 45.53
C ASN A 333 40.11 -27.60 44.85
N LYS A 334 40.28 -27.31 43.55
CA LYS A 334 41.54 -27.54 42.82
C LYS A 334 42.62 -26.51 43.16
N LEU A 335 42.22 -25.29 43.52
CA LEU A 335 43.11 -24.18 43.86
C LEU A 335 43.66 -24.28 45.29
N ASP A 336 42.88 -24.87 46.21
CA ASP A 336 43.19 -24.99 47.64
C ASP A 336 44.19 -26.13 48.00
N ARG A 337 44.91 -26.70 47.02
CA ARG A 337 45.81 -27.86 47.23
C ARG A 337 47.24 -27.44 47.61
N VAL A 338 47.86 -28.17 48.53
CA VAL A 338 49.24 -27.96 49.00
C VAL A 338 50.10 -29.20 48.75
N GLU A 339 51.37 -28.98 48.39
CA GLU A 339 52.38 -30.02 48.15
C GLU A 339 53.41 -30.08 49.31
N THR A 340 54.04 -31.24 49.54
CA THR A 340 54.92 -31.48 50.70
C THR A 340 56.11 -32.38 50.38
N VAL A 341 57.27 -32.10 50.97
CA VAL A 341 58.49 -32.92 50.93
C VAL A 341 58.99 -33.15 52.37
N VAL A 342 59.55 -34.33 52.67
CA VAL A 342 59.95 -34.74 54.04
C VAL A 342 61.31 -35.46 54.01
N ALA A 343 62.21 -35.11 54.94
CA ALA A 343 63.46 -35.82 55.18
C ALA A 343 63.26 -37.02 56.13
N GLY A 344 63.99 -38.12 55.92
CA GLY A 344 63.98 -39.28 56.82
C GLY A 344 65.05 -39.21 57.92
N ASP A 345 64.78 -39.87 59.05
CA ASP A 345 65.45 -39.83 60.37
C ASP A 345 66.98 -40.04 60.44
N SER A 346 67.67 -40.16 59.30
CA SER A 346 69.11 -40.42 59.20
C SER A 346 70.03 -39.31 59.72
N GLY A 347 69.53 -38.07 59.84
CA GLY A 347 70.35 -36.88 60.16
C GLY A 347 71.38 -36.47 59.09
N LEU A 348 71.46 -37.21 57.98
CA LEU A 348 72.39 -36.94 56.87
C LEU A 348 71.78 -36.01 55.81
N VAL A 349 70.46 -35.81 55.82
CA VAL A 349 69.72 -34.99 54.85
C VAL A 349 68.79 -34.06 55.62
N THR A 350 68.77 -32.77 55.25
CA THR A 350 67.87 -31.76 55.81
C THR A 350 66.97 -31.17 54.72
N VAL A 351 65.71 -30.92 55.06
CA VAL A 351 64.74 -30.19 54.22
C VAL A 351 64.36 -28.88 54.92
N ASP A 352 64.39 -27.77 54.19
CA ASP A 352 63.91 -26.45 54.61
C ASP A 352 62.76 -26.03 53.69
N ASP A 353 61.62 -25.65 54.26
CA ASP A 353 60.39 -25.24 53.56
C ASP A 353 59.96 -23.79 53.88
N SER A 354 60.86 -23.00 54.44
CA SER A 354 60.61 -21.60 54.85
C SER A 354 60.53 -20.61 53.69
N ALA A 355 60.99 -21.00 52.50
CA ALA A 355 60.98 -20.18 51.29
C ALA A 355 59.67 -20.32 50.49
N VAL A 356 59.38 -19.30 49.67
CA VAL A 356 58.32 -19.32 48.66
C VAL A 356 58.86 -18.88 47.30
N ASN A 357 58.39 -19.55 46.25
CA ASN A 357 58.77 -19.28 44.86
C ASN A 357 58.05 -18.03 44.31
N THR A 358 58.40 -17.63 43.08
CA THR A 358 57.84 -16.44 42.40
C THR A 358 56.34 -16.52 42.08
N SER A 359 55.70 -17.69 42.24
CA SER A 359 54.24 -17.86 42.15
C SER A 359 53.54 -17.95 43.51
N GLY A 360 54.26 -17.79 44.62
CA GLY A 360 53.73 -17.84 45.99
C GLY A 360 53.55 -19.24 46.56
N GLY A 361 53.94 -20.30 45.84
CA GLY A 361 54.00 -21.66 46.37
C GLY A 361 55.24 -21.88 47.24
N LYS A 362 55.18 -22.84 48.16
CA LYS A 362 56.35 -23.25 48.97
C LYS A 362 57.50 -23.76 48.09
N GLU A 363 58.73 -23.50 48.54
CA GLU A 363 59.95 -24.02 47.94
C GLU A 363 60.70 -24.88 48.98
N PHE A 364 61.14 -26.08 48.56
CA PHE A 364 61.78 -27.07 49.43
C PHE A 364 63.27 -27.20 49.09
N LYS A 365 64.16 -26.72 49.95
CA LYS A 365 65.62 -26.85 49.79
C LYS A 365 66.12 -28.11 50.49
N VAL A 366 67.09 -28.81 49.87
CA VAL A 366 67.63 -30.09 50.37
C VAL A 366 69.17 -30.05 50.41
N ASP A 367 69.77 -30.38 51.55
CA ASP A 367 71.24 -30.40 51.76
C ASP A 367 71.71 -31.72 52.41
N ILE A 368 73.03 -31.98 52.40
CA ILE A 368 73.66 -33.24 52.90
C ILE A 368 74.87 -32.97 53.81
N THR A 369 74.97 -33.72 54.92
CA THR A 369 76.03 -33.58 55.96
C THR A 369 77.37 -34.23 55.55
N LYS A 370 78.48 -33.46 55.53
CA LYS A 370 79.86 -33.94 55.26
C LYS A 370 80.59 -34.37 56.55
N GLY A 371 81.44 -35.41 56.47
CA GLY A 371 82.36 -35.86 57.54
C GLY A 371 83.85 -35.78 57.14
N ALA A 372 84.76 -36.09 58.09
CA ALA A 372 86.21 -35.93 57.92
C ALA A 372 87.07 -37.00 58.66
N PHE A 373 88.31 -37.20 58.17
CA PHE A 373 89.35 -37.98 58.83
C PHE A 373 90.28 -37.10 59.67
N ASN A 374 90.87 -37.68 60.72
CA ASN A 374 91.96 -37.06 61.47
C ASN A 374 93.32 -37.62 61.02
N GLY A 375 94.40 -36.89 61.34
CA GLY A 375 95.76 -37.26 60.94
C GLY A 375 96.23 -38.62 61.48
N VAL A 376 97.25 -39.19 60.83
CA VAL A 376 97.88 -40.46 61.25
C VAL A 376 98.46 -40.39 62.66
N THR A 377 98.31 -41.49 63.40
CA THR A 377 98.98 -41.68 64.69
C THR A 377 100.48 -41.90 64.50
N THR A 378 101.25 -41.80 65.59
CA THR A 378 102.70 -42.06 65.65
C THR A 378 103.13 -43.46 65.21
N ALA A 379 102.17 -44.38 65.04
CA ALA A 379 102.37 -45.75 64.53
C ALA A 379 101.73 -45.98 63.14
N GLY A 380 101.47 -44.91 62.38
CA GLY A 380 101.00 -44.97 60.99
C GLY A 380 99.51 -45.30 60.80
N LYS A 381 98.70 -45.35 61.87
CA LYS A 381 97.28 -45.73 61.82
C LYS A 381 96.39 -44.51 61.49
N LEU A 382 95.42 -44.68 60.60
CA LEU A 382 94.38 -43.69 60.29
C LEU A 382 93.35 -43.55 61.44
N ASN A 383 92.73 -42.37 61.56
CA ASN A 383 91.66 -42.10 62.54
C ASN A 383 90.53 -41.26 61.92
N ALA A 384 89.33 -41.30 62.50
CA ALA A 384 88.23 -40.38 62.16
C ALA A 384 88.31 -39.10 63.02
N ASP A 385 87.72 -37.99 62.56
CA ASP A 385 87.71 -36.76 63.36
C ASP A 385 86.79 -36.88 64.60
N GLY A 386 85.71 -37.65 64.49
CA GLY A 386 84.81 -37.95 65.62
C GLY A 386 83.86 -36.82 66.02
N THR A 387 83.95 -35.67 65.36
CA THR A 387 83.10 -34.47 65.59
C THR A 387 81.72 -34.57 64.95
N THR A 388 81.60 -35.21 63.77
CA THR A 388 80.33 -35.34 63.04
C THR A 388 80.31 -36.62 62.21
N ALA A 389 79.19 -37.35 62.24
CA ALA A 389 78.91 -38.43 61.30
C ALA A 389 78.40 -37.83 59.97
N GLY A 390 79.08 -38.13 58.87
CA GLY A 390 78.77 -37.58 57.55
C GLY A 390 79.60 -38.21 56.44
N VAL A 391 79.32 -37.86 55.19
CA VAL A 391 80.02 -38.45 54.03
C VAL A 391 81.39 -37.81 53.79
N ALA A 392 82.40 -38.62 53.50
CA ALA A 392 83.72 -38.16 53.07
C ALA A 392 83.84 -38.21 51.54
N THR A 393 84.67 -37.35 50.95
CA THR A 393 84.98 -37.38 49.51
C THR A 393 86.13 -38.33 49.21
N VAL A 394 86.27 -38.71 47.93
CA VAL A 394 87.40 -39.51 47.43
C VAL A 394 88.76 -38.87 47.75
N GLY A 395 88.84 -37.52 47.71
CA GLY A 395 90.05 -36.79 48.08
C GLY A 395 90.42 -36.96 49.55
N ASP A 396 89.44 -36.88 50.45
CA ASP A 396 89.65 -37.05 51.89
C ASP A 396 90.21 -38.47 52.20
N VAL A 397 89.72 -39.50 51.49
CA VAL A 397 90.20 -40.89 51.63
C VAL A 397 91.63 -41.06 51.10
N ILE A 398 91.95 -40.52 49.92
CA ILE A 398 93.30 -40.61 49.32
C ILE A 398 94.33 -39.95 50.22
N THR A 399 94.03 -38.76 50.75
CA THR A 399 94.91 -38.03 51.66
C THR A 399 95.19 -38.81 52.94
N ALA A 400 94.17 -39.47 53.51
CA ALA A 400 94.35 -40.32 54.68
C ALA A 400 95.29 -41.52 54.36
N VAL A 401 94.97 -42.33 53.35
CA VAL A 401 95.74 -43.56 53.01
C VAL A 401 97.21 -43.25 52.71
N ASN A 402 97.49 -42.21 51.92
CA ASN A 402 98.86 -41.84 51.54
C ASN A 402 99.73 -41.35 52.71
N SER A 403 99.14 -41.06 53.87
CA SER A 403 99.88 -40.68 55.08
C SER A 403 100.30 -41.88 55.96
N GLY A 404 99.77 -43.08 55.69
CA GLY A 404 100.07 -44.30 56.44
C GLY A 404 101.42 -44.95 56.11
N PHE A 405 102.02 -45.62 57.10
CA PHE A 405 103.32 -46.29 56.99
C PHE A 405 103.48 -47.43 57.99
N PHE A 406 104.50 -48.28 57.78
CA PHE A 406 105.00 -49.23 58.78
C PHE A 406 106.50 -48.99 59.06
N THR A 407 106.96 -49.30 60.27
CA THR A 407 108.34 -49.02 60.70
C THR A 407 109.23 -50.26 60.61
N VAL A 408 110.41 -50.12 60.01
CA VAL A 408 111.47 -51.14 59.99
C VAL A 408 112.47 -50.86 61.12
N ASN A 409 112.77 -51.89 61.91
CA ASN A 409 113.75 -51.85 63.00
C ASN A 409 114.93 -52.81 62.71
N ALA A 410 116.15 -52.38 63.01
CA ALA A 410 117.36 -53.21 62.94
C ALA A 410 118.07 -53.19 64.31
N ASN A 411 118.43 -54.36 64.83
CA ASN A 411 119.05 -54.54 66.17
C ASN A 411 118.35 -53.73 67.29
N GLY A 412 117.01 -53.70 67.27
CA GLY A 412 116.20 -52.97 68.26
C GLY A 412 116.06 -51.46 68.06
N SER A 413 116.74 -50.87 67.08
CA SER A 413 116.63 -49.43 66.75
C SER A 413 115.82 -49.21 65.46
N LYS A 414 115.07 -48.10 65.39
CA LYS A 414 114.35 -47.71 64.18
C LYS A 414 115.30 -47.35 63.05
N ALA A 415 115.13 -47.99 61.89
CA ALA A 415 115.91 -47.74 60.68
C ALA A 415 115.17 -46.80 59.71
N ALA A 416 113.89 -47.06 59.45
CA ALA A 416 113.07 -46.25 58.52
C ALA A 416 111.57 -46.44 58.77
N ASP A 417 110.75 -45.54 58.22
CA ASP A 417 109.33 -45.79 57.94
C ASP A 417 109.13 -46.01 56.44
N ILE A 418 108.38 -47.05 56.10
CA ILE A 418 108.05 -47.47 54.74
C ILE A 418 106.56 -47.17 54.51
N LYS A 419 106.25 -46.26 53.58
CA LYS A 419 104.89 -45.88 53.18
C LYS A 419 104.34 -46.83 52.13
N PHE A 420 103.03 -46.74 51.88
CA PHE A 420 102.42 -47.38 50.71
C PHE A 420 103.06 -46.84 49.42
N GLY A 421 103.87 -47.68 48.76
CA GLY A 421 104.61 -47.37 47.53
C GLY A 421 106.14 -47.40 47.67
N ASP A 422 106.69 -47.41 48.88
CA ASP A 422 108.15 -47.47 49.11
C ASP A 422 108.71 -48.89 48.86
N THR A 423 110.01 -48.98 48.51
CA THR A 423 110.70 -50.26 48.20
C THR A 423 111.76 -50.59 49.25
N LEU A 424 111.86 -51.87 49.67
CA LEU A 424 112.83 -52.37 50.65
C LEU A 424 113.83 -53.33 50.00
N ASN A 425 115.12 -52.98 50.04
CA ASN A 425 116.22 -53.79 49.50
C ASN A 425 117.07 -54.40 50.62
N PHE A 426 117.58 -55.62 50.39
CA PHE A 426 118.56 -56.30 51.24
C PHE A 426 119.91 -56.35 50.50
N ALA A 427 121.01 -56.08 51.21
CA ALA A 427 122.33 -55.87 50.61
C ALA A 427 123.36 -56.91 51.06
N ASN A 428 124.39 -57.15 50.24
CA ASN A 428 125.48 -58.09 50.54
C ASN A 428 126.27 -57.70 51.80
N GLY A 429 126.79 -58.71 52.51
CA GLY A 429 127.69 -58.55 53.65
C GLY A 429 129.16 -58.66 53.26
N THR A 430 130.06 -58.33 54.20
CA THR A 430 131.50 -58.56 53.99
C THR A 430 131.80 -60.05 54.08
N GLY A 431 132.11 -60.69 52.95
CA GLY A 431 132.34 -62.13 52.85
C GLY A 431 131.08 -62.97 52.58
N THR A 432 129.88 -62.35 52.52
CA THR A 432 128.62 -63.03 52.22
C THR A 432 127.77 -62.31 51.19
N THR A 433 127.13 -63.06 50.30
CA THR A 433 126.23 -62.55 49.27
C THR A 433 124.78 -62.76 49.72
N ALA A 434 123.98 -61.69 49.74
CA ALA A 434 122.55 -61.76 50.04
C ALA A 434 121.82 -62.38 48.84
N VAL A 435 120.99 -63.39 49.10
CA VAL A 435 120.26 -64.15 48.08
C VAL A 435 118.82 -64.37 48.50
N VAL A 436 117.88 -64.28 47.56
CA VAL A 436 116.50 -64.71 47.78
C VAL A 436 116.44 -66.23 47.67
N LYS A 437 115.91 -66.89 48.70
CA LYS A 437 115.72 -68.34 48.71
C LYS A 437 114.44 -68.69 49.49
N ASP A 438 113.64 -69.58 48.92
CA ASP A 438 112.40 -70.11 49.51
C ASP A 438 111.41 -69.02 49.98
N GLY A 439 111.39 -67.88 49.28
CA GLY A 439 110.55 -66.71 49.59
C GLY A 439 111.11 -65.77 50.67
N GLY A 440 112.20 -66.16 51.34
CA GLY A 440 112.95 -65.32 52.29
C GLY A 440 114.27 -64.79 51.69
N VAL A 441 115.03 -64.07 52.53
CA VAL A 441 116.40 -63.63 52.21
C VAL A 441 117.39 -64.36 53.11
N ALA A 442 118.40 -64.96 52.49
CA ALA A 442 119.51 -65.67 53.13
C ALA A 442 120.85 -65.03 52.71
N TYR A 443 121.95 -65.47 53.33
CA TYR A 443 123.30 -64.97 53.06
C TYR A 443 124.25 -66.14 52.84
N ASN A 444 124.79 -66.27 51.62
CA ASN A 444 125.73 -67.33 51.25
C ASN A 444 127.19 -66.87 51.43
N THR A 445 128.08 -67.75 51.90
CA THR A 445 129.51 -67.44 52.07
C THR A 445 130.29 -67.59 50.75
N ASN A 446 131.24 -66.69 50.50
CA ASN A 446 132.06 -66.69 49.28
C ASN A 446 133.36 -67.53 49.46
N VAL A 447 133.81 -68.25 48.41
CA VAL A 447 135.02 -69.12 48.42
C VAL A 447 135.90 -68.94 47.18
N ASP A 448 137.13 -69.47 47.19
CA ASP A 448 138.11 -69.30 46.10
C ASP A 448 138.02 -70.35 44.96
N GLY A 449 137.48 -71.54 45.22
CA GLY A 449 137.31 -72.63 44.24
C GLY A 449 138.59 -73.37 43.81
N SER A 450 139.77 -72.87 44.17
CA SER A 450 141.09 -73.42 43.78
C SER A 450 141.74 -74.18 44.93
N THR A 451 141.85 -73.56 46.10
CA THR A 451 142.32 -74.14 47.35
C THR A 451 141.16 -74.64 48.20
N ILE A 452 140.02 -73.94 48.22
CA ILE A 452 138.82 -74.29 48.98
C ILE A 452 137.57 -74.21 48.10
N VAL A 453 136.87 -75.34 47.99
CA VAL A 453 135.53 -75.46 47.38
C VAL A 453 134.46 -75.62 48.46
N VAL A 454 133.21 -75.29 48.12
CA VAL A 454 132.04 -75.76 48.89
C VAL A 454 131.80 -77.24 48.56
N ASP A 455 131.49 -78.04 49.57
CA ASP A 455 131.00 -79.41 49.42
C ASP A 455 129.46 -79.38 49.45
N ASP A 456 128.83 -79.30 48.28
CA ASP A 456 127.38 -79.10 48.12
C ASP A 456 126.52 -80.20 48.76
N ALA A 457 127.07 -81.38 49.01
CA ALA A 457 126.37 -82.49 49.68
C ALA A 457 126.29 -82.32 51.21
N THR A 458 127.21 -81.53 51.79
CA THR A 458 127.28 -81.26 53.24
C THR A 458 127.11 -79.79 53.60
N ASN A 459 127.02 -78.91 52.58
CA ASN A 459 126.95 -77.46 52.69
C ASN A 459 128.13 -76.87 53.52
N SER A 460 129.33 -77.47 53.36
CA SER A 460 130.55 -77.20 54.14
C SER A 460 131.76 -76.86 53.23
N LEU A 461 132.99 -76.77 53.77
CA LEU A 461 134.20 -76.32 53.05
C LEU A 461 135.29 -77.41 52.96
N LYS A 462 135.97 -77.52 51.80
CA LYS A 462 136.83 -78.67 51.46
C LYS A 462 138.00 -78.31 50.51
N VAL A 463 139.11 -79.05 50.59
CA VAL A 463 140.32 -78.83 49.78
C VAL A 463 140.31 -79.61 48.46
N ASN A 464 140.83 -79.01 47.39
CA ASN A 464 140.96 -79.62 46.05
C ASN A 464 142.36 -80.26 45.84
N THR A 465 142.41 -81.54 45.44
CA THR A 465 143.66 -82.32 45.28
C THR A 465 144.08 -82.55 43.82
N SER A 466 143.33 -82.06 42.85
CA SER A 466 143.49 -82.43 41.43
C SER A 466 144.64 -81.74 40.67
N ALA A 467 145.29 -80.73 41.26
CA ALA A 467 146.13 -79.75 40.56
C ALA A 467 147.66 -79.91 40.77
N LEU A 468 148.20 -81.14 40.77
CA LEU A 468 149.62 -81.43 41.04
C LEU A 468 150.42 -81.91 39.77
N PRO A 469 151.67 -81.46 39.54
CA PRO A 469 152.40 -81.59 38.26
C PRO A 469 153.13 -82.92 38.01
N LYS A 470 153.56 -83.17 36.74
CA LYS A 470 154.20 -84.41 36.22
C LYS A 470 155.21 -84.14 35.06
N THR A 471 155.98 -85.14 34.61
CA THR A 471 157.17 -85.00 33.71
C THR A 471 157.21 -86.01 32.54
N VAL A 472 157.89 -85.70 31.41
CA VAL A 472 157.95 -86.50 30.15
C VAL A 472 159.31 -86.38 29.41
N VAL A 473 159.69 -87.37 28.58
CA VAL A 473 160.81 -87.33 27.60
C VAL A 473 160.34 -87.89 26.23
N ALA A 474 160.88 -87.41 25.09
CA ALA A 474 160.41 -87.76 23.73
C ALA A 474 161.56 -87.88 22.68
N GLN A 475 161.25 -88.42 21.49
CA GLN A 475 162.22 -88.67 20.40
C GLN A 475 162.44 -87.47 19.46
N GLY A 476 163.64 -87.34 18.90
CA GLY A 476 164.02 -86.31 17.92
C GLY A 476 164.00 -86.79 16.48
N ASN A 477 164.09 -85.86 15.51
CA ASN A 477 164.09 -86.19 14.08
C ASN A 477 165.23 -87.14 13.69
N ASN A 478 164.92 -88.09 12.81
CA ASN A 478 165.78 -89.22 12.46
C ASN A 478 166.27 -90.02 13.69
N THR A 479 165.52 -89.99 14.81
CA THR A 479 165.74 -90.90 15.94
C THR A 479 164.42 -91.52 16.45
N VAL A 480 164.53 -92.65 17.17
CA VAL A 480 163.41 -93.46 17.68
C VAL A 480 163.64 -93.71 19.17
N VAL A 481 162.71 -93.36 20.07
CA VAL A 481 162.87 -93.60 21.53
C VAL A 481 161.99 -94.76 22.01
N SER A 482 162.57 -95.63 22.85
CA SER A 482 161.90 -96.71 23.57
C SER A 482 161.98 -96.50 25.09
N SER A 483 161.07 -97.10 25.86
CA SER A 483 160.95 -96.84 27.32
C SER A 483 160.32 -97.98 28.11
N GLU A 484 160.64 -98.07 29.40
CA GLU A 484 160.13 -99.09 30.34
C GLU A 484 159.74 -98.47 31.69
N THR A 485 158.66 -98.97 32.31
CA THR A 485 158.08 -98.46 33.58
C THR A 485 157.83 -99.61 34.54
N VAL A 486 158.26 -99.46 35.80
CA VAL A 486 157.99 -100.42 36.88
C VAL A 486 157.55 -99.65 38.13
N GLY A 487 156.36 -99.96 38.64
CA GLY A 487 155.76 -99.23 39.77
C GLY A 487 155.53 -97.76 39.44
N THR A 488 156.10 -96.86 40.23
CA THR A 488 155.98 -95.39 40.09
C THR A 488 157.10 -94.75 39.25
N THR A 489 157.94 -95.53 38.55
CA THR A 489 159.22 -95.06 37.97
C THR A 489 159.40 -95.51 36.50
N THR A 490 159.95 -94.65 35.64
CA THR A 490 160.04 -94.82 34.16
C THR A 490 161.43 -94.46 33.59
N THR A 491 161.89 -95.15 32.55
CA THR A 491 163.25 -95.06 31.92
C THR A 491 163.20 -95.08 30.37
N TYR A 492 164.19 -94.54 29.62
CA TYR A 492 164.15 -94.29 28.15
C TYR A 492 165.50 -94.59 27.37
N LYS A 493 165.47 -94.96 26.05
CA LYS A 493 166.60 -95.38 25.12
C LYS A 493 166.36 -95.01 23.61
N VAL A 494 167.33 -95.09 22.65
CA VAL A 494 167.27 -94.49 21.26
C VAL A 494 167.75 -95.34 20.01
N ASP A 495 167.21 -95.15 18.77
CA ASP A 495 167.56 -95.69 17.38
C ASP A 495 167.28 -94.68 16.18
N ALA A 496 167.27 -94.99 14.83
CA ALA A 496 167.19 -94.00 13.65
C ALA A 496 166.87 -94.50 12.15
N GLU A 497 166.32 -93.69 11.15
CA GLU A 497 166.09 -94.01 9.64
C GLU A 497 165.81 -92.82 8.55
N LYS A 498 165.12 -92.99 7.35
CA LYS A 498 165.22 -92.22 6.00
C LYS A 498 163.93 -91.71 5.19
N THR A 499 164.00 -91.13 3.94
CA THR A 499 162.99 -90.19 3.25
C THR A 499 162.71 -90.30 1.68
N THR A 500 161.73 -89.54 1.04
CA THR A 500 161.16 -89.65 -0.39
C THR A 500 160.71 -88.32 -1.16
N VAL A 501 160.03 -88.36 -2.37
CA VAL A 501 159.76 -87.24 -3.39
C VAL A 501 158.35 -87.27 -4.12
N SER A 502 157.79 -86.18 -4.73
CA SER A 502 156.52 -86.16 -5.57
C SER A 502 156.29 -84.95 -6.56
N LYS A 503 155.16 -84.87 -7.33
CA LYS A 503 154.82 -83.84 -8.39
C LYS A 503 153.39 -83.21 -8.35
N ALA A 504 153.11 -82.21 -9.21
CA ALA A 504 151.80 -81.52 -9.38
C ALA A 504 151.26 -81.46 -10.85
N ALA A 505 150.09 -80.83 -11.07
CA ALA A 505 149.06 -81.30 -12.01
C ALA A 505 149.00 -80.75 -13.47
N THR A 506 149.61 -79.60 -13.81
CA THR A 506 149.46 -78.97 -15.16
C THR A 506 150.77 -78.65 -15.87
N SER A 507 151.90 -79.17 -15.37
CA SER A 507 153.22 -78.99 -15.98
C SER A 507 153.64 -80.24 -16.78
N PRO A 508 154.41 -80.14 -17.88
CA PRO A 508 154.74 -81.28 -18.75
C PRO A 508 155.75 -82.29 -18.14
N ILE A 509 155.92 -82.31 -16.82
CA ILE A 509 156.98 -83.02 -16.12
C ILE A 509 156.56 -84.44 -15.73
N THR A 510 157.42 -85.42 -16.00
CA THR A 510 157.39 -86.76 -15.41
C THR A 510 158.49 -86.90 -14.35
N VAL A 511 158.18 -87.59 -13.26
CA VAL A 511 159.12 -87.98 -12.20
C VAL A 511 159.04 -89.50 -12.05
N THR A 512 160.17 -90.18 -12.10
CA THR A 512 160.26 -91.64 -12.00
C THR A 512 161.13 -92.01 -10.80
N GLU A 513 160.60 -92.86 -9.92
CA GLU A 513 161.33 -93.42 -8.78
C GLU A 513 162.20 -94.61 -9.24
N GLY A 514 163.49 -94.55 -8.94
CA GLY A 514 164.44 -95.65 -9.17
C GLY A 514 164.37 -96.71 -8.07
N ILE A 515 164.96 -97.88 -8.30
CA ILE A 515 164.88 -99.00 -7.35
C ILE A 515 165.62 -98.65 -6.04
N LYS A 516 164.91 -98.73 -4.90
CA LYS A 516 165.47 -98.55 -3.55
C LYS A 516 166.44 -99.68 -3.22
N SER A 517 167.66 -99.35 -2.81
CA SER A 517 168.67 -100.36 -2.45
C SER A 517 168.44 -100.94 -1.05
N ALA A 518 169.04 -102.10 -0.77
CA ALA A 518 168.91 -102.81 0.51
C ALA A 518 169.39 -102.04 1.75
N THR A 519 170.11 -100.92 1.58
CA THR A 519 170.51 -100.01 2.67
C THR A 519 169.58 -98.79 2.80
N GLY A 520 168.46 -98.76 2.06
CA GLY A 520 167.34 -97.86 2.29
C GLY A 520 167.40 -96.48 1.62
N VAL A 521 168.30 -96.23 0.67
CA VAL A 521 168.27 -95.01 -0.19
C VAL A 521 167.53 -95.31 -1.50
N THR A 522 166.71 -94.36 -1.96
CA THR A 522 166.05 -94.36 -3.28
C THR A 522 166.56 -93.17 -4.12
N ASN A 523 166.78 -93.37 -5.43
CA ASN A 523 167.05 -92.29 -6.39
C ASN A 523 165.76 -91.92 -7.16
N TYR A 524 165.71 -90.70 -7.73
CA TYR A 524 164.60 -90.21 -8.53
C TYR A 524 165.12 -89.48 -9.78
N GLU A 525 164.44 -89.66 -10.91
CA GLU A 525 164.79 -89.08 -12.22
C GLU A 525 163.61 -88.26 -12.79
N VAL A 526 163.88 -87.21 -13.58
CA VAL A 526 162.89 -86.17 -13.93
C VAL A 526 163.06 -85.70 -15.38
N GLY A 527 161.96 -85.58 -16.14
CA GLY A 527 161.95 -85.17 -17.56
C GLY A 527 160.73 -84.31 -17.97
N LEU A 528 160.73 -83.78 -19.20
CA LEU A 528 159.74 -82.84 -19.75
C LEU A 528 159.24 -83.27 -21.14
N SER A 529 158.04 -82.82 -21.53
CA SER A 529 157.48 -82.97 -22.89
C SER A 529 157.08 -81.63 -23.51
N ILE A 530 157.37 -81.48 -24.81
CA ILE A 530 156.85 -80.49 -25.76
C ILE A 530 156.66 -81.20 -27.11
N ASP A 531 156.20 -80.49 -28.14
CA ASP A 531 156.42 -80.86 -29.55
C ASP A 531 157.92 -81.00 -29.89
#